data_AF-A0A8J5NWC8-F1
#
_entry.id   AF-A0A8J5NWC8-F1
#
_cell.length_a   1.000
_cell.length_b   1.000
_cell.length_c   1.000
_cell.angle_alpha   90.00
_cell.angle_beta   90.00
_cell.angle_gamma   90.00
#
_symmetry.space_group_name_H-M   'P 1'
#
loop_
_entity.id
_entity.type
_entity.pdbx_description
1 polymer ?
#
loop_
_entity_poly.entity_id
_entity_poly.type
_entity_poly.pdbx_seq_one_letter_code
_entity_poly.pdbx_strand_id
1 'polypeptide(L)'
;MVYAREKYEIAGNTYNLFKFQMGISVAHEIIHLLTGFLTGESRHDTPPDVTMVPFGSRDTGEAGRYWEGILLGGTVECWTNKGDIMGVQQSGTPYLFETGHPNSNGWRISSTYIESFINGDE
;
A
#
# COMPACT_ATOMS: atom_id res chain seq x y z
N MET A 1 -27.19 22.19 5.14
CA MET A 1 -26.64 20.88 5.57
C MET A 1 -27.06 19.79 4.57
N VAL A 2 -26.80 20.02 3.28
CA VAL A 2 -27.18 19.12 2.16
C VAL A 2 -25.92 18.72 1.37
N TYR A 3 -24.99 19.68 1.22
CA TYR A 3 -23.65 19.49 0.65
C TYR A 3 -22.82 18.33 1.25
N ALA A 4 -22.97 18.06 2.55
CA ALA A 4 -22.22 16.97 3.18
C ALA A 4 -22.72 15.60 2.69
N ARG A 5 -24.03 15.46 2.41
CA ARG A 5 -24.66 14.18 2.08
C ARG A 5 -24.36 13.73 0.64
N GLU A 6 -24.28 14.66 -0.31
CA GLU A 6 -23.86 14.37 -1.69
C GLU A 6 -22.41 13.88 -1.80
N LYS A 7 -21.49 14.41 -0.97
CA LYS A 7 -20.10 13.95 -0.96
C LYS A 7 -19.95 12.48 -0.54
N TYR A 8 -20.81 11.99 0.37
CA TYR A 8 -20.76 10.61 0.85
C TYR A 8 -21.24 9.59 -0.21
N GLU A 9 -22.17 9.98 -1.09
CA GLU A 9 -22.64 9.09 -2.18
C GLU A 9 -21.64 9.02 -3.34
N ILE A 10 -20.89 10.09 -3.62
CA ILE A 10 -19.88 10.14 -4.70
C ILE A 10 -18.59 9.39 -4.31
N ALA A 11 -18.27 9.31 -3.02
CA ALA A 11 -17.03 8.73 -2.53
C ALA A 11 -16.94 7.19 -2.63
N GLY A 12 -18.03 6.47 -2.92
CA GLY A 12 -18.04 5.00 -2.81
C GLY A 12 -17.64 4.52 -1.40
N ASN A 13 -17.20 3.27 -1.25
CA ASN A 13 -16.78 2.71 0.04
C ASN A 13 -15.36 3.17 0.46
N THR A 14 -15.16 4.49 0.54
CA THR A 14 -13.89 5.15 0.93
C THR A 14 -13.38 4.67 2.29
N TYR A 15 -14.27 4.36 3.23
CA TYR A 15 -13.86 3.93 4.56
C TYR A 15 -13.19 2.54 4.56
N ASN A 16 -13.70 1.59 3.76
CA ASN A 16 -13.02 0.30 3.61
C ASN A 16 -11.71 0.44 2.84
N LEU A 17 -11.68 1.23 1.77
CA LEU A 17 -10.43 1.54 1.06
C LEU A 17 -9.39 2.16 2.01
N PHE A 18 -9.81 3.07 2.89
CA PHE A 18 -8.96 3.67 3.91
C PHE A 18 -8.42 2.63 4.89
N LYS A 19 -9.27 1.77 5.44
CA LYS A 19 -8.84 0.69 6.35
C LYS A 19 -7.84 -0.24 5.69
N PHE A 20 -8.09 -0.61 4.43
CA PHE A 20 -7.17 -1.44 3.66
C PHE A 20 -5.83 -0.74 3.44
N GLN A 21 -5.84 0.48 2.91
CA GLN A 21 -4.63 1.28 2.68
C GLN A 21 -3.84 1.46 3.97
N MET A 22 -4.50 1.80 5.08
CA MET A 22 -3.86 1.92 6.39
C MET A 22 -3.28 0.59 6.88
N GLY A 23 -4.01 -0.52 6.71
CA GLY A 23 -3.54 -1.85 7.11
C GLY A 23 -2.25 -2.24 6.40
N ILE A 24 -2.22 -2.07 5.07
CA ILE A 24 -1.02 -2.35 4.27
C ILE A 24 0.12 -1.38 4.63
N SER A 25 -0.14 -0.07 4.70
CA SER A 25 0.91 0.91 5.04
C SER A 25 1.49 0.71 6.44
N VAL A 26 0.66 0.40 7.44
CA VAL A 26 1.17 0.13 8.80
C VAL A 26 1.97 -1.17 8.84
N ALA A 27 1.51 -2.22 8.17
CA ALA A 27 2.28 -3.47 8.08
C ALA A 27 3.63 -3.24 7.40
N HIS A 28 3.66 -2.50 6.29
CA HIS A 28 4.88 -2.10 5.59
C HIS A 28 5.90 -1.43 6.53
N GLU A 29 5.48 -0.42 7.28
CA GLU A 29 6.38 0.30 8.20
C GLU A 29 6.81 -0.53 9.41
N ILE A 30 5.94 -1.42 9.92
CA ILE A 30 6.31 -2.36 11.00
C ILE A 30 7.45 -3.26 10.55
N ILE A 31 7.49 -3.67 9.27
CA ILE A 31 8.57 -4.51 8.75
C ILE A 31 9.90 -3.74 8.71
N HIS A 32 9.90 -2.46 8.36
CA HIS A 32 11.11 -1.63 8.47
C HIS A 32 11.62 -1.58 9.91
N LEU A 33 10.74 -1.32 10.87
CA LEU A 33 11.08 -1.27 12.30
C LEU A 33 11.60 -2.62 12.81
N LEU A 34 10.92 -3.72 12.46
CA LEU A 34 11.32 -5.07 12.85
C LEU A 34 12.68 -5.43 12.27
N THR A 35 12.92 -5.10 10.99
CA THR A 35 14.20 -5.37 10.32
C THR A 35 15.34 -4.64 11.02
N GLY A 36 15.18 -3.33 11.28
CA GLY A 36 16.19 -2.56 12.02
C GLY A 36 16.43 -3.08 13.44
N PHE A 37 15.37 -3.50 14.15
CA PHE A 37 15.51 -4.13 15.47
C PHE A 37 16.33 -5.42 15.41
N LEU A 38 16.08 -6.28 14.42
CA LEU A 38 16.76 -7.57 14.28
C LEU A 38 18.21 -7.43 13.81
N THR A 39 18.52 -6.46 12.95
CA THR A 39 19.89 -6.26 12.44
C THR A 39 20.76 -5.44 13.40
N GLY A 40 20.15 -4.79 14.39
CA GLY A 40 20.87 -3.87 15.28
C GLY A 40 21.36 -2.61 14.56
N GLU A 41 20.82 -2.34 13.38
CA GLU A 41 21.21 -1.22 12.54
C GLU A 41 20.38 0.01 12.92
N SER A 42 21.05 1.10 13.31
CA SER A 42 20.39 2.33 13.76
C SER A 42 20.00 3.26 12.59
N ARG A 43 20.20 2.83 11.34
CA ARG A 43 19.82 3.60 10.16
C ARG A 43 18.33 3.43 9.91
N HIS A 44 17.71 4.46 9.34
CA HIS A 44 16.33 4.36 8.85
C HIS A 44 16.19 3.34 7.72
N ASP A 45 17.29 3.11 7.00
CA ASP A 45 17.33 2.23 5.85
C ASP A 45 17.62 0.79 6.27
N THR A 46 16.90 -0.15 5.66
CA THR A 46 17.08 -1.60 5.86
C THR A 46 18.29 -2.12 5.07
N PRO A 47 18.81 -3.33 5.35
CA PRO A 47 19.98 -3.85 4.62
C PRO A 47 19.71 -3.90 3.10
N PRO A 48 20.68 -3.57 2.23
CA PRO A 48 20.47 -3.46 0.78
C PRO A 48 19.87 -4.70 0.11
N ASP A 49 20.20 -5.88 0.61
CA ASP A 49 19.71 -7.15 0.07
C ASP A 49 18.24 -7.44 0.45
N VAL A 50 17.68 -6.71 1.42
CA VAL A 50 16.28 -6.82 1.84
C VAL A 50 15.48 -5.75 1.11
N THR A 51 15.29 -5.94 -0.19
CA THR A 51 14.56 -4.99 -1.03
C THR A 51 13.90 -5.69 -2.21
N MET A 52 12.83 -5.07 -2.72
CA MET A 52 12.25 -5.42 -4.00
C MET A 52 12.73 -4.42 -5.05
N VAL A 53 13.37 -4.91 -6.11
CA VAL A 53 13.83 -4.05 -7.21
C VAL A 53 12.62 -3.36 -7.87
N PRO A 54 12.67 -2.03 -8.12
CA PRO A 54 13.82 -1.12 -8.03
C PRO A 54 13.82 -0.20 -6.79
N PHE A 55 13.13 -0.55 -5.71
CA PHE A 55 12.90 0.37 -4.59
C PHE A 55 14.12 0.58 -3.68
N GLY A 56 15.10 -0.32 -3.73
CA GLY A 56 16.37 -0.19 -2.99
C GLY A 56 17.48 0.51 -3.79
N SER A 57 18.59 0.76 -3.12
CA SER A 57 19.84 1.25 -3.70
C SER A 57 20.99 0.32 -3.35
N ARG A 58 22.22 0.68 -3.76
CA ARG A 58 23.43 -0.06 -3.36
C ARG A 58 23.64 -0.06 -1.84
N ASP A 59 23.21 1.00 -1.16
CA ASP A 59 23.53 1.27 0.24
C ASP A 59 22.31 1.16 1.16
N THR A 60 21.11 1.01 0.59
CA THR A 60 19.83 1.02 1.32
C THR A 60 18.85 0.00 0.75
N GLY A 61 18.21 -0.76 1.62
CA GLY A 61 17.13 -1.69 1.29
C GLY A 61 15.76 -1.05 1.42
N GLU A 62 14.73 -1.84 1.07
CA GLU A 62 13.33 -1.46 1.25
C GLU A 62 12.56 -2.70 1.73
N ALA A 63 12.65 -2.99 3.04
CA ALA A 63 12.10 -4.21 3.60
C ALA A 63 10.57 -4.25 3.57
N GLY A 64 9.90 -3.12 3.63
CA GLY A 64 8.44 -3.05 3.45
C GLY A 64 8.03 -3.54 2.06
N ARG A 65 8.69 -3.07 0.99
CA ARG A 65 8.46 -3.55 -0.38
C ARG A 65 8.89 -4.99 -0.58
N TYR A 66 9.98 -5.41 0.06
CA TYR A 66 10.39 -6.81 0.04
C TYR A 66 9.32 -7.72 0.65
N TRP A 67 8.76 -7.32 1.79
CA TRP A 67 7.66 -8.04 2.44
C TRP A 67 6.38 -8.07 1.60
N GLU A 68 6.00 -6.94 0.98
CA GLU A 68 4.88 -6.92 0.02
C GLU A 68 5.11 -7.93 -1.10
N GLY A 69 6.30 -7.93 -1.69
CA GLY A 69 6.66 -8.87 -2.77
C GLY A 69 6.51 -10.33 -2.37
N ILE A 70 6.92 -10.69 -1.14
CA ILE A 70 6.82 -12.06 -0.63
C ILE A 70 5.38 -12.45 -0.29
N LEU A 71 4.66 -11.62 0.47
CA LEU A 71 3.33 -12.01 0.99
C LEU A 71 2.20 -11.74 -0.01
N LEU A 72 2.28 -10.65 -0.76
CA LEU A 72 1.23 -10.20 -1.66
C LEU A 72 1.52 -10.59 -3.12
N GLY A 73 2.71 -11.10 -3.40
CA GLY A 73 3.15 -11.46 -4.75
C GLY A 73 3.45 -10.25 -5.65
N GLY A 74 3.67 -9.08 -5.06
CA GLY A 74 3.87 -7.82 -5.78
C GLY A 74 3.91 -6.63 -4.84
N THR A 75 3.84 -5.41 -5.37
CA THR A 75 3.77 -4.17 -4.58
C THR A 75 2.39 -3.53 -4.68
N VAL A 76 1.88 -3.07 -3.53
CA VAL A 76 0.60 -2.37 -3.48
C VAL A 76 0.82 -0.88 -3.60
N GLU A 77 0.09 -0.25 -4.52
CA GLU A 77 0.12 1.18 -4.75
C GLU A 77 -1.30 1.74 -4.79
N CYS A 78 -1.53 2.84 -4.07
CA CYS A 78 -2.83 3.49 -4.00
C CYS A 78 -2.85 4.74 -4.87
N TRP A 79 -3.51 4.66 -6.02
CA TRP A 79 -3.52 5.74 -7.02
C TRP A 79 -4.74 6.63 -6.89
N THR A 80 -4.53 7.95 -6.92
CA THR A 80 -5.62 8.92 -6.98
C THR A 80 -6.36 8.84 -8.31
N ASN A 81 -7.69 8.82 -8.26
CA ASN A 81 -8.51 9.00 -9.45
C ASN A 81 -8.53 10.47 -9.86
N LYS A 82 -7.96 10.80 -11.03
CA LYS A 82 -7.92 12.18 -11.55
C LYS A 82 -9.28 12.78 -11.87
N GLY A 83 -10.30 11.94 -12.10
CA GLY A 83 -11.68 12.38 -12.34
C GLY A 83 -12.46 12.66 -11.06
N ASP A 84 -11.89 12.35 -9.90
CA ASP A 84 -12.56 12.56 -8.62
C ASP A 84 -12.27 13.96 -8.08
N ILE A 85 -13.34 14.69 -7.76
CA ILE A 85 -13.29 16.03 -7.18
C ILE A 85 -12.56 16.08 -5.83
N MET A 86 -12.53 14.98 -5.08
CA MET A 86 -11.82 14.88 -3.81
C MET A 86 -10.33 14.61 -4.02
N GLY A 87 -9.92 14.05 -5.16
CA GLY A 87 -8.52 13.84 -5.52
C GLY A 87 -7.72 13.14 -4.42
N VAL A 88 -6.62 13.77 -3.99
CA VAL A 88 -5.71 13.25 -2.94
C VAL A 88 -6.27 13.35 -1.51
N GLN A 89 -7.44 13.97 -1.31
CA GLN A 89 -8.06 14.12 0.01
C GLN A 89 -8.83 12.86 0.47
N GLN A 90 -8.73 11.78 -0.29
CA GLN A 90 -9.34 10.49 0.00
C GLN A 90 -8.38 9.36 -0.34
N SER A 91 -8.70 8.16 0.12
CA SER A 91 -7.94 6.95 -0.19
C SER A 91 -7.84 6.71 -1.69
N GLY A 92 -6.65 6.26 -2.11
CA GLY A 92 -6.41 5.89 -3.49
C GLY A 92 -7.13 4.60 -3.87
N THR A 93 -7.29 4.37 -5.16
CA THR A 93 -7.67 3.05 -5.66
C THR A 93 -6.44 2.13 -5.58
N PRO A 94 -6.51 1.01 -4.86
CA PRO A 94 -5.37 0.12 -4.71
C PRO A 94 -5.18 -0.75 -5.96
N TYR A 95 -3.92 -0.85 -6.37
CA TYR A 95 -3.45 -1.73 -7.44
C TYR A 95 -2.31 -2.59 -6.89
N LEU A 96 -2.29 -3.86 -7.29
CA LEU A 96 -1.14 -4.74 -7.10
C LEU A 96 -0.32 -4.74 -8.39
N PHE A 97 0.96 -4.39 -8.28
CA PHE A 97 1.91 -4.45 -9.39
C PHE A 97 2.86 -5.63 -9.19
N GLU A 98 3.11 -6.37 -10.27
CA GLU A 98 4.03 -7.52 -10.26
C GLU A 98 5.45 -7.13 -9.81
N THR A 99 5.89 -5.93 -10.18
CA THR A 99 7.18 -5.34 -9.82
C THR A 99 7.03 -3.84 -9.52
N GLY A 100 8.06 -3.23 -8.93
CA GLY A 100 8.10 -1.77 -8.78
C GLY A 100 8.51 -0.99 -10.03
N HIS A 101 8.72 -1.66 -11.17
CA HIS A 101 9.18 -0.99 -12.38
C HIS A 101 8.05 -0.18 -13.06
N PRO A 102 8.38 0.94 -13.74
CA PRO A 102 7.37 1.80 -14.39
C PRO A 102 6.47 1.09 -15.43
N ASN A 103 6.95 -0.01 -16.02
CA ASN A 103 6.23 -0.78 -17.03
C ASN A 103 5.65 -2.08 -16.48
N SER A 104 5.57 -2.23 -15.15
CA SER A 104 5.01 -3.42 -14.53
C SER A 104 3.54 -3.57 -14.88
N ASN A 105 3.11 -4.82 -15.08
CA ASN A 105 1.69 -5.13 -15.09
C ASN A 105 1.11 -4.80 -13.70
N GLY A 106 -0.09 -4.21 -13.71
CA GLY A 106 -0.80 -3.83 -12.51
C GLY A 106 -2.27 -4.21 -12.62
N TRP A 107 -2.82 -4.76 -11.54
CA TRP A 107 -4.22 -5.16 -11.44
C TRP A 107 -4.89 -4.40 -10.31
N ARG A 108 -6.08 -3.87 -10.57
CA ARG A 108 -6.89 -3.27 -9.51
C ARG A 108 -7.24 -4.35 -8.50
N ILE A 109 -7.00 -4.09 -7.22
CA ILE A 109 -7.36 -5.03 -6.16
C ILE A 109 -8.89 -5.07 -6.08
N SER A 110 -9.44 -6.29 -6.03
CA SER A 110 -10.89 -6.53 -5.98
C SER A 110 -11.50 -5.89 -4.75
N SER A 111 -12.66 -5.23 -4.89
CA SER A 111 -13.41 -4.70 -3.76
C SER A 111 -13.89 -5.82 -2.82
N THR A 112 -14.21 -7.00 -3.36
CA THR A 112 -14.62 -8.15 -2.56
C THR A 112 -13.47 -8.66 -1.68
N TYR A 113 -12.26 -8.72 -2.23
CA TYR A 113 -11.06 -9.08 -1.46
C TYR A 113 -10.82 -8.08 -0.32
N ILE A 114 -10.93 -6.78 -0.61
CA ILE A 114 -10.78 -5.71 0.39
C ILE A 114 -11.79 -5.87 1.53
N GLU A 115 -13.04 -6.21 1.21
CA GLU A 115 -14.08 -6.44 2.22
C GLU A 115 -13.75 -7.67 3.08
N SER A 116 -13.38 -8.80 2.47
CA SER A 116 -12.98 -10.02 3.18
C SER A 116 -11.75 -9.79 4.08
N PHE A 117 -10.72 -9.12 3.58
CA PHE A 117 -9.53 -8.74 4.34
C PHE A 117 -9.86 -7.93 5.58
N ILE A 118 -10.75 -6.93 5.47
CA ILE A 118 -11.12 -6.05 6.58
C ILE A 118 -11.96 -6.78 7.63
N ASN A 119 -12.80 -7.71 7.19
CA ASN A 119 -13.64 -8.49 8.08
C ASN A 119 -12.88 -9.65 8.73
N GLY A 120 -11.72 -10.03 8.19
CA GLY A 120 -10.95 -11.20 8.63
C GLY A 120 -11.59 -12.51 8.17
N ASP A 121 -12.25 -12.50 7.01
CA ASP A 121 -12.96 -13.66 6.45
C ASP A 121 -12.05 -14.58 5.59
N GLU A 122 -10.74 -14.30 5.54
CA GLU A 122 -9.72 -15.06 4.78
C GLU A 122 -8.87 -15.99 5.66
#